data_AF-A0A182Q7W0-F1
#
_entry.id   AF-A0A182Q7W0-F1
#
_cell.length_a   1.000
_cell.length_b   1.000
_cell.length_c   1.000
_cell.angle_alpha   90.00
_cell.angle_beta   90.00
_cell.angle_gamma   90.00
#
_symmetry.space_group_name_H-M   'P 1'
#
loop_
_entity.id
_entity.type
_entity.pdbx_description
1 polymer ?
#
loop_
_entity_poly.entity_id
_entity_poly.type
_entity_poly.pdbx_seq_one_letter_code
_entity_poly.pdbx_strand_id
1 'polypeptide(L)'
;MTSLAVMELNNNNTTNVDESRNQGSEKYLRELTKTFTGIDKPLKNARQCETLTDLSGELRKTFDSDHVNIEYVNHLMLSYQSNPAEWRKFAKFDRYRYTRNLVDAGNGKYNLMILCWNEGHASAIHDHADSHCFMKMLKGQLMETRYAWPKDATVTEDKQADIGNGQTGGEEIEYNGDELEELSRSTLETNGVCYINDTLGLHRVENPSHTDVAVSLHLYCPPFDVCSIFNKKDGKRTKCKVTFWSKFGKREPTNLN
;
A
#
# COMPACT_ATOMS: atom_id res chain seq x y z
N MET A 1 12.53 -46.71 50.24
CA MET A 1 13.63 -45.77 49.93
C MET A 1 13.54 -45.44 48.45
N THR A 2 13.60 -44.13 48.12
CA THR A 2 13.92 -43.51 46.81
C THR A 2 13.03 -43.87 45.60
N SER A 3 12.62 -42.98 44.70
CA SER A 3 12.64 -41.52 44.51
C SER A 3 11.82 -41.25 43.22
N LEU A 4 11.36 -40.01 43.03
CA LEU A 4 10.64 -39.49 41.87
C LEU A 4 11.35 -39.70 40.51
N ALA A 5 10.54 -39.79 39.44
CA ALA A 5 10.80 -39.08 38.18
C ALA A 5 9.46 -38.73 37.47
N VAL A 6 9.27 -37.44 37.23
CA VAL A 6 8.23 -36.84 36.38
C VAL A 6 8.69 -36.94 34.92
N MET A 7 7.76 -37.16 33.98
CA MET A 7 7.95 -36.81 32.57
C MET A 7 6.75 -35.99 32.11
N GLU A 8 7.03 -34.75 31.74
CA GLU A 8 6.11 -33.77 31.16
C GLU A 8 5.66 -34.23 29.77
N LEU A 9 4.36 -34.09 29.47
CA LEU A 9 3.87 -34.14 28.10
C LEU A 9 3.90 -32.72 27.53
N ASN A 10 4.90 -32.46 26.70
CA ASN A 10 5.02 -31.25 25.90
C ASN A 10 3.88 -31.17 24.88
N ASN A 11 3.10 -30.10 24.98
CA ASN A 11 2.03 -29.75 24.06
C ASN A 11 2.58 -28.75 23.03
N ASN A 12 2.97 -29.22 21.84
CA ASN A 12 3.35 -28.38 20.71
C ASN A 12 2.78 -28.99 19.42
N ASN A 13 1.57 -28.60 19.01
CA ASN A 13 1.13 -28.82 17.63
C ASN A 13 0.00 -27.88 17.13
N THR A 14 -0.07 -26.65 17.64
CA THR A 14 -1.09 -25.67 17.22
C THR A 14 -0.63 -24.67 16.16
N THR A 15 0.63 -24.69 15.72
CA THR A 15 1.17 -23.69 14.78
C THR A 15 1.10 -24.08 13.30
N ASN A 16 1.15 -25.37 12.95
CA ASN A 16 1.29 -25.80 11.55
C ASN A 16 -0.02 -25.80 10.72
N VAL A 17 -1.19 -25.90 11.36
CA VAL A 17 -2.47 -25.97 10.62
C VAL A 17 -2.91 -24.59 10.13
N ASP A 18 -2.60 -23.55 10.91
CA ASP A 18 -3.01 -22.17 10.63
C ASP A 18 -2.19 -21.56 9.47
N GLU A 19 -0.88 -21.80 9.44
CA GLU A 19 -0.01 -21.36 8.33
C GLU A 19 -0.43 -21.98 6.99
N SER A 20 -0.75 -23.28 6.95
CA SER A 20 -1.16 -23.96 5.71
C SER A 20 -2.50 -23.47 5.15
N ARG A 21 -3.44 -23.08 6.03
CA ARG A 21 -4.74 -22.51 5.64
C ARG A 21 -4.60 -21.09 5.13
N ASN A 22 -3.78 -20.29 5.80
CA ASN A 22 -3.51 -18.90 5.42
C ASN A 22 -2.77 -18.81 4.07
N GLN A 23 -1.87 -19.76 3.79
CA GLN A 23 -1.19 -19.86 2.50
C GLN A 23 -2.16 -20.21 1.34
N GLY A 24 -3.22 -20.97 1.63
CA GLY A 24 -4.25 -21.36 0.66
C GLY A 24 -5.19 -20.21 0.28
N SER A 25 -5.60 -19.39 1.25
CA SER A 25 -6.45 -18.21 1.02
C SER A 25 -5.71 -17.12 0.24
N GLU A 26 -4.44 -16.84 0.56
CA GLU A 26 -3.61 -15.89 -0.17
C GLU A 26 -3.39 -16.32 -1.63
N LYS A 27 -3.10 -17.59 -1.88
CA LYS A 27 -2.93 -18.10 -3.25
C LYS A 27 -4.20 -17.96 -4.08
N TYR A 28 -5.35 -18.22 -3.47
CA TYR A 28 -6.67 -18.05 -4.12
C TYR A 28 -6.96 -16.59 -4.45
N LEU A 29 -6.72 -15.65 -3.53
CA LEU A 29 -6.89 -14.22 -3.77
C LEU A 29 -5.96 -13.73 -4.90
N ARG A 30 -4.71 -14.20 -4.92
CA ARG A 30 -3.76 -13.90 -6.00
C ARG A 30 -4.26 -14.38 -7.36
N GLU A 31 -4.87 -15.57 -7.45
CA GLU A 31 -5.41 -16.07 -8.72
C GLU A 31 -6.61 -15.27 -9.23
N LEU A 32 -7.55 -14.90 -8.34
CA LEU A 32 -8.72 -14.10 -8.74
C LEU A 32 -8.37 -12.67 -9.15
N THR A 33 -7.26 -12.13 -8.64
CA THR A 33 -6.88 -10.73 -8.85
C THR A 33 -5.89 -10.50 -9.99
N LYS A 34 -5.47 -11.55 -10.70
CA LYS A 34 -4.59 -11.43 -11.89
C LYS A 34 -5.17 -10.52 -12.98
N THR A 35 -6.50 -10.48 -13.09
CA THR A 35 -7.21 -9.70 -14.12
C THR A 35 -8.09 -8.61 -13.52
N PHE A 36 -8.14 -8.48 -12.20
CA PHE A 36 -8.97 -7.46 -11.56
C PHE A 36 -8.29 -6.10 -11.69
N THR A 37 -8.94 -5.15 -12.35
CA THR A 37 -8.42 -3.78 -12.56
C THR A 37 -9.23 -2.71 -11.83
N GLY A 38 -10.14 -3.13 -10.94
CA GLY A 38 -11.11 -2.27 -10.30
C GLY A 38 -12.49 -2.31 -10.97
N ILE A 39 -13.48 -1.73 -10.29
CA ILE A 39 -14.84 -1.51 -10.80
C ILE A 39 -15.07 -0.01 -11.06
N ASP A 40 -15.84 0.33 -12.08
CA ASP A 40 -16.06 1.74 -12.45
C ASP A 40 -17.10 2.45 -11.57
N LYS A 41 -18.02 1.68 -10.98
CA LYS A 41 -19.15 2.21 -10.20
C LYS A 41 -19.41 1.33 -8.97
N PRO A 42 -19.91 1.92 -7.87
CA PRO A 42 -20.37 1.14 -6.72
C PRO A 42 -21.36 0.05 -7.14
N LEU A 43 -21.22 -1.14 -6.56
CA LEU A 43 -22.15 -2.24 -6.71
C LEU A 43 -23.58 -1.82 -6.33
N LYS A 44 -24.55 -2.26 -7.13
CA LYS A 44 -25.98 -2.02 -6.87
C LYS A 44 -26.42 -2.83 -5.66
N ASN A 45 -27.27 -2.24 -4.82
CA ASN A 45 -27.86 -2.87 -3.63
C ASN A 45 -26.85 -3.29 -2.54
N ALA A 46 -25.60 -2.84 -2.63
CA ALA A 46 -24.59 -3.05 -1.60
C ALA A 46 -24.51 -1.86 -0.62
N ARG A 47 -23.98 -2.10 0.57
CA ARG A 47 -23.84 -1.11 1.65
C ARG A 47 -22.98 0.08 1.18
N GLN A 48 -23.56 1.28 1.21
CA GLN A 48 -22.82 2.52 0.95
C GLN A 48 -22.18 3.03 2.24
N CYS A 49 -20.96 3.56 2.13
CA CYS A 49 -20.29 4.27 3.20
C CYS A 49 -20.55 5.77 3.06
N GLU A 50 -21.31 6.37 3.98
CA GLU A 50 -21.65 7.80 3.91
C GLU A 50 -20.55 8.67 4.52
N THR A 51 -19.79 8.11 5.47
CA THR A 51 -18.68 8.78 6.17
C THR A 51 -17.40 7.96 6.14
N LEU A 52 -16.25 8.58 6.43
CA LEU A 52 -14.98 7.89 6.64
C LEU A 52 -15.05 6.89 7.80
N THR A 53 -15.87 7.18 8.81
CA THR A 53 -16.13 6.26 9.93
C THR A 53 -16.86 5.01 9.45
N ASP A 54 -17.89 5.16 8.61
CA ASP A 54 -18.58 4.02 7.99
C ASP A 54 -17.63 3.20 7.15
N LEU A 55 -16.82 3.86 6.30
CA LEU A 55 -15.82 3.19 5.48
C LEU A 55 -14.86 2.36 6.34
N SER A 56 -14.29 2.96 7.38
CA SER A 56 -13.36 2.26 8.28
C SER A 56 -14.04 1.07 8.98
N GLY A 57 -15.29 1.26 9.43
CA GLY A 57 -16.07 0.21 10.08
C GLY A 57 -16.40 -0.97 9.17
N GLU A 58 -16.84 -0.72 7.93
CA GLU A 58 -17.17 -1.77 6.96
C GLU A 58 -15.92 -2.48 6.44
N LEU A 59 -14.80 -1.77 6.27
CA LEU A 59 -13.51 -2.39 5.96
C LEU A 59 -13.11 -3.36 7.08
N ARG A 60 -13.16 -2.96 8.35
CA ARG A 60 -12.86 -3.85 9.49
C ARG A 60 -13.66 -5.15 9.42
N LYS A 61 -14.99 -5.04 9.28
CA LYS A 61 -15.88 -6.21 9.14
C LYS A 61 -15.52 -7.09 7.95
N THR A 62 -15.21 -6.48 6.80
CA THR A 62 -14.83 -7.20 5.58
C THR A 62 -13.54 -8.00 5.78
N PHE A 63 -12.57 -7.41 6.47
CA PHE A 63 -11.29 -8.04 6.78
C PHE A 63 -11.33 -8.92 8.04
N ASP A 64 -12.44 -9.05 8.77
CA ASP A 64 -12.53 -10.03 9.87
C ASP A 64 -12.56 -11.47 9.34
N SER A 65 -13.08 -11.66 8.13
CA SER A 65 -13.02 -12.92 7.37
C SER A 65 -11.61 -13.20 6.83
N ASP A 66 -11.26 -14.48 6.65
CA ASP A 66 -10.04 -14.90 5.92
C ASP A 66 -10.23 -14.91 4.41
N HIS A 67 -11.48 -14.82 3.96
CA HIS A 67 -11.85 -14.66 2.56
C HIS A 67 -12.31 -13.23 2.33
N VAL A 68 -11.45 -12.42 1.72
CA VAL A 68 -11.71 -11.00 1.43
C VAL A 68 -12.17 -10.85 -0.01
N ASN A 69 -13.35 -10.29 -0.23
CA ASN A 69 -13.80 -9.94 -1.58
C ASN A 69 -13.21 -8.58 -2.00
N ILE A 70 -12.21 -8.61 -2.88
CA ILE A 70 -11.50 -7.42 -3.40
C ILE A 70 -12.44 -6.49 -4.19
N GLU A 71 -13.40 -7.03 -4.93
CA GLU A 71 -14.43 -6.24 -5.63
C GLU A 71 -15.30 -5.47 -4.62
N TYR A 72 -15.67 -6.12 -3.51
CA TYR A 72 -16.43 -5.49 -2.44
C TYR A 72 -15.61 -4.42 -1.70
N VAL A 73 -14.31 -4.65 -1.44
CA VAL A 73 -13.41 -3.61 -0.90
C VAL A 73 -13.35 -2.41 -1.84
N ASN A 74 -13.23 -2.65 -3.15
CA ASN A 74 -13.23 -1.56 -4.13
C ASN A 74 -14.55 -0.78 -4.10
N HIS A 75 -15.67 -1.48 -3.98
CA HIS A 75 -16.99 -0.89 -3.81
C HIS A 75 -17.08 0.00 -2.57
N LEU A 76 -16.63 -0.46 -1.41
CA LEU A 76 -16.63 0.35 -0.18
C LEU A 76 -15.83 1.64 -0.40
N MET A 77 -14.62 1.54 -0.95
CA MET A 77 -13.78 2.70 -1.29
C MET A 77 -14.46 3.66 -2.27
N LEU A 78 -15.15 3.16 -3.30
CA LEU A 78 -15.89 3.99 -4.27
C LEU A 78 -17.14 4.64 -3.68
N SER A 79 -17.86 3.93 -2.82
CA SER A 79 -19.13 4.40 -2.24
C SER A 79 -18.94 5.64 -1.36
N TYR A 80 -17.82 5.70 -0.63
CA TYR A 80 -17.46 6.86 0.18
C TYR A 80 -17.26 8.11 -0.69
N GLN A 81 -18.01 9.18 -0.41
CA GLN A 81 -17.79 10.49 -1.02
C GLN A 81 -16.90 11.33 -0.12
N SER A 82 -15.77 11.80 -0.64
CA SER A 82 -14.76 12.54 0.11
C SER A 82 -15.35 13.78 0.79
N ASN A 83 -15.15 13.86 2.10
CA ASN A 83 -15.54 15.00 2.91
C ASN A 83 -14.34 15.51 3.73
N PRO A 84 -13.76 16.69 3.40
CA PRO A 84 -12.60 17.23 4.09
C PRO A 84 -12.75 17.35 5.61
N ALA A 85 -13.95 17.57 6.13
CA ALA A 85 -14.18 17.67 7.57
C ALA A 85 -13.81 16.37 8.32
N GLU A 86 -13.91 15.22 7.66
CA GLU A 86 -13.69 13.90 8.25
C GLU A 86 -12.21 13.51 8.26
N TRP A 87 -11.49 13.85 7.19
CA TRP A 87 -10.12 13.39 6.98
C TRP A 87 -9.03 14.45 7.23
N ARG A 88 -9.36 15.74 7.31
CA ARG A 88 -8.37 16.83 7.48
C ARG A 88 -7.48 16.64 8.71
N LYS A 89 -7.97 15.99 9.77
CA LYS A 89 -7.16 15.69 10.97
C LYS A 89 -5.96 14.79 10.68
N PHE A 90 -6.01 13.96 9.63
CA PHE A 90 -4.93 13.07 9.19
C PHE A 90 -4.05 13.69 8.10
N ALA A 91 -4.52 14.70 7.38
CA ALA A 91 -3.80 15.31 6.27
C ALA A 91 -2.63 16.20 6.77
N LYS A 92 -1.48 15.61 7.06
CA LYS A 92 -0.28 16.31 7.53
C LYS A 92 0.74 16.41 6.39
N PHE A 93 0.89 17.58 5.80
CA PHE A 93 1.83 17.81 4.71
C PHE A 93 3.27 17.98 5.20
N ASP A 94 4.23 17.77 4.30
CA ASP A 94 5.63 18.17 4.43
C ASP A 94 6.04 18.95 3.18
N ARG A 95 6.92 19.94 3.36
CA ARG A 95 7.32 20.85 2.27
C ARG A 95 8.07 20.13 1.14
N TYR A 96 8.87 19.12 1.45
CA TYR A 96 9.86 18.58 0.52
C TYR A 96 9.47 17.23 -0.07
N ARG A 97 8.52 16.53 0.56
CA ARG A 97 8.07 15.20 0.12
C ARG A 97 6.59 14.98 0.40
N TYR A 98 6.00 14.05 -0.33
CA TYR A 98 4.70 13.54 0.02
C TYR A 98 4.78 12.78 1.36
N THR A 99 3.69 12.77 2.12
CA THR A 99 3.66 12.14 3.46
C THR A 99 2.68 10.99 3.50
N ARG A 100 2.95 10.00 4.36
CA ARG A 100 2.07 8.84 4.61
C ARG A 100 1.51 8.95 6.02
N ASN A 101 0.20 9.07 6.17
CA ASN A 101 -0.46 9.34 7.46
C ASN A 101 -1.41 8.20 7.80
N LEU A 102 -1.05 7.35 8.76
CA LEU A 102 -1.86 6.19 9.12
C LEU A 102 -3.20 6.66 9.71
N VAL A 103 -4.30 6.20 9.12
CA VAL A 103 -5.68 6.46 9.55
C VAL A 103 -6.16 5.31 10.43
N ASP A 104 -5.97 4.09 9.95
CA ASP A 104 -6.39 2.86 10.60
C ASP A 104 -5.35 1.75 10.33
N ALA A 105 -4.86 1.10 11.39
CA ALA A 105 -3.95 -0.07 11.30
C ALA A 105 -4.70 -1.40 11.04
N GLY A 106 -6.01 -1.32 10.82
CA GLY A 106 -6.90 -2.45 10.62
C GLY A 106 -6.99 -3.37 11.83
N ASN A 107 -7.16 -4.64 11.54
CA ASN A 107 -7.15 -5.78 12.46
C ASN A 107 -5.89 -6.66 12.22
N GLY A 108 -4.81 -6.06 11.71
CA GLY A 108 -3.59 -6.76 11.29
C GLY A 108 -3.62 -7.23 9.83
N LYS A 109 -4.78 -7.19 9.15
CA LYS A 109 -4.92 -7.65 7.75
C LYS A 109 -4.88 -6.55 6.70
N TYR A 110 -4.92 -5.28 7.11
CA TYR A 110 -4.78 -4.15 6.20
C TYR A 110 -4.26 -2.90 6.91
N ASN A 111 -3.70 -1.97 6.15
CA ASN A 111 -3.45 -0.59 6.57
C ASN A 111 -4.28 0.38 5.73
N LEU A 112 -4.95 1.32 6.38
CA LEU A 112 -5.61 2.46 5.73
C LEU A 112 -4.86 3.75 6.08
N MET A 113 -4.42 4.49 5.08
CA MET A 113 -3.60 5.69 5.27
C MET A 113 -3.92 6.77 4.26
N ILE A 114 -3.69 8.03 4.64
CA ILE A 114 -3.81 9.18 3.76
C ILE A 114 -2.43 9.62 3.30
N LEU A 115 -2.28 9.75 1.99
CA LEU A 115 -1.11 10.38 1.39
C LEU A 115 -1.43 11.83 1.02
N CYS A 116 -0.49 12.71 1.35
CA CYS A 116 -0.59 14.14 1.10
C CYS A 116 0.52 14.56 0.14
N TRP A 117 0.15 15.17 -0.96
CA TRP A 117 1.03 15.52 -2.07
C TRP A 117 0.98 17.03 -2.26
N ASN A 118 2.08 17.74 -2.01
CA ASN A 118 2.17 19.14 -2.44
C ASN A 118 2.35 19.21 -3.96
N GLU A 119 2.44 20.43 -4.47
CA GLU A 119 2.57 20.74 -5.88
C GLU A 119 3.81 20.04 -6.48
N GLY A 120 3.62 19.33 -7.59
CA GLY A 120 4.68 18.60 -8.30
C GLY A 120 5.28 17.42 -7.54
N HIS A 121 4.75 17.03 -6.38
CA HIS A 121 5.26 15.87 -5.64
C HIS A 121 4.97 14.58 -6.40
N ALA A 122 5.96 13.67 -6.42
CA ALA A 122 5.85 12.38 -7.07
C ALA A 122 6.50 11.29 -6.22
N SER A 123 6.00 10.07 -6.36
CA SER A 123 6.67 8.87 -5.87
C SER A 123 7.83 8.48 -6.79
N ALA A 124 8.68 7.57 -6.30
CA ALA A 124 9.48 6.72 -7.19
C ALA A 124 8.57 5.72 -7.92
N ILE A 125 9.11 5.04 -8.94
CA ILE A 125 8.47 3.83 -9.49
C ILE A 125 8.63 2.73 -8.43
N HIS A 126 7.56 2.05 -8.05
CA HIS A 126 7.59 1.09 -6.96
C HIS A 126 6.63 -0.09 -7.13
N ASP A 127 6.93 -1.16 -6.40
CA ASP A 127 6.06 -2.33 -6.21
C ASP A 127 5.17 -2.18 -4.96
N HIS A 128 4.39 -3.23 -4.66
CA HIS A 128 3.44 -3.31 -3.56
C HIS A 128 3.73 -4.47 -2.60
N ALA A 129 4.92 -5.08 -2.68
CA ALA A 129 5.35 -6.19 -1.81
C ALA A 129 4.29 -7.29 -1.66
N ASP A 130 3.83 -7.82 -2.80
CA ASP A 130 2.79 -8.85 -2.90
C ASP A 130 1.42 -8.46 -2.29
N SER A 131 1.20 -7.17 -2.01
CA SER A 131 -0.04 -6.67 -1.42
C SER A 131 -0.99 -6.08 -2.46
N HIS A 132 -2.29 -6.10 -2.14
CA HIS A 132 -3.30 -5.35 -2.88
C HIS A 132 -3.25 -3.88 -2.48
N CYS A 133 -3.35 -2.98 -3.46
CA CYS A 133 -3.38 -1.53 -3.27
C CYS A 133 -4.64 -0.95 -3.88
N PHE A 134 -5.44 -0.28 -3.06
CA PHE A 134 -6.53 0.58 -3.52
C PHE A 134 -6.16 2.03 -3.24
N MET A 135 -6.18 2.88 -4.25
CA MET A 135 -5.94 4.32 -4.12
C MET A 135 -7.19 5.08 -4.49
N LYS A 136 -7.81 5.75 -3.52
CA LYS A 136 -8.95 6.66 -3.70
C LYS A 136 -8.50 8.11 -3.66
N MET A 137 -8.94 8.93 -4.60
CA MET A 137 -8.74 10.38 -4.51
C MET A 137 -9.71 11.05 -3.54
N LEU A 138 -9.16 11.84 -2.61
CA LEU A 138 -9.92 12.63 -1.65
C LEU A 138 -9.98 14.13 -2.03
N LYS A 139 -8.91 14.67 -2.62
CA LYS A 139 -8.84 16.06 -3.07
C LYS A 139 -7.86 16.19 -4.23
N GLY A 140 -8.21 17.01 -5.21
CA GLY A 140 -7.36 17.29 -6.38
C GLY A 140 -7.37 16.12 -7.37
N GLN A 141 -6.25 15.94 -8.06
CA GLN A 141 -6.02 14.87 -9.02
C GLN A 141 -4.62 14.28 -8.82
N LEU A 142 -4.45 13.00 -9.14
CA LEU A 142 -3.13 12.37 -9.26
C LEU A 142 -3.01 11.73 -10.64
N MET A 143 -1.80 11.70 -11.18
CA MET A 143 -1.47 10.94 -12.38
C MET A 143 -0.78 9.63 -11.97
N GLU A 144 -1.34 8.50 -12.39
CA GLU A 144 -0.72 7.19 -12.29
C GLU A 144 -0.05 6.85 -13.61
N THR A 145 1.22 6.44 -13.56
CA THR A 145 1.93 5.84 -14.68
C THR A 145 2.33 4.42 -14.30
N ARG A 146 1.91 3.42 -15.07
CA ARG A 146 2.23 2.00 -14.86
C ARG A 146 3.40 1.57 -15.71
N TYR A 147 4.24 0.70 -15.16
CA TYR A 147 5.43 0.18 -15.82
C TYR A 147 5.44 -1.35 -15.77
N ALA A 148 6.01 -1.96 -16.80
CA ALA A 148 6.35 -3.37 -16.77
C ALA A 148 7.48 -3.63 -15.75
N TRP A 149 7.57 -4.87 -15.28
CA TRP A 149 8.73 -5.33 -14.53
C TRP A 149 10.00 -5.32 -15.41
N PRO A 150 11.20 -5.10 -14.84
CA PRO A 150 12.45 -5.22 -15.58
C PRO A 150 12.56 -6.57 -16.29
N LYS A 151 13.01 -6.58 -17.55
CA LYS A 151 13.14 -7.80 -18.36
C LYS A 151 14.37 -8.63 -18.00
N ASP A 152 15.40 -8.00 -17.43
CA ASP A 152 16.67 -8.64 -17.08
C ASP A 152 16.74 -9.02 -15.58
N ALA A 153 16.88 -10.32 -15.32
CA ALA A 153 16.98 -10.90 -13.98
C ALA A 153 18.29 -10.54 -13.24
N THR A 154 19.29 -9.98 -13.92
CA THR A 154 20.53 -9.51 -13.27
C THR A 154 20.35 -8.17 -12.56
N VAL A 155 19.25 -7.46 -12.80
CA VAL A 155 18.89 -6.17 -12.19
C VAL A 155 18.28 -6.36 -10.79
N THR A 156 18.95 -7.14 -9.93
CA THR A 156 18.38 -7.66 -8.68
C THR A 156 19.06 -7.17 -7.40
N GLU A 157 19.93 -6.15 -7.39
CA GLU A 157 20.53 -5.77 -6.10
C GLU A 157 19.47 -5.25 -5.12
N ASP A 158 19.32 -5.99 -4.03
CA ASP A 158 18.49 -5.65 -2.89
C ASP A 158 19.29 -4.79 -1.91
N LYS A 159 19.68 -3.57 -2.30
CA LYS A 159 20.22 -2.58 -1.36
C LYS A 159 19.07 -1.94 -0.59
N GLN A 160 19.25 -1.71 0.72
CA GLN A 160 18.26 -1.07 1.56
C GLN A 160 18.46 0.45 1.56
N ALA A 161 17.43 1.21 1.19
CA ALA A 161 17.37 2.67 1.33
C ALA A 161 16.21 3.06 2.27
N ASP A 162 16.36 4.14 3.03
CA ASP A 162 15.28 4.67 3.87
C ASP A 162 14.66 5.89 3.16
N ILE A 163 13.49 5.69 2.53
CA ILE A 163 12.76 6.80 1.90
C ILE A 163 12.08 7.60 3.02
N GLY A 164 12.78 8.60 3.52
CA GLY A 164 12.30 9.37 4.66
C GLY A 164 13.39 9.95 5.55
N ASN A 165 14.61 9.44 5.45
CA ASN A 165 15.80 10.00 6.08
C ASN A 165 16.88 10.13 5.00
N GLY A 166 17.38 11.34 4.79
CA GLY A 166 18.21 11.71 3.65
C GLY A 166 19.63 11.13 3.63
N GLN A 167 19.80 9.83 3.81
CA GLN A 167 21.10 9.16 3.67
C GLN A 167 20.99 7.90 2.82
N THR A 168 21.64 7.95 1.66
CA THR A 168 22.08 6.77 0.92
C THR A 168 23.53 7.02 0.50
N GLY A 169 24.47 6.60 1.35
CA GLY A 169 25.89 6.51 1.02
C GLY A 169 26.22 5.06 0.69
N GLY A 170 26.43 4.75 -0.58
CA GLY A 170 26.89 3.45 -1.04
C GLY A 170 27.53 3.59 -2.41
N GLU A 171 28.57 2.81 -2.67
CA GLU A 171 29.29 2.81 -3.94
C GLU A 171 28.33 2.56 -5.12
N GLU A 172 28.46 3.39 -6.15
CA GLU A 172 27.72 3.30 -7.40
C GLU A 172 28.19 2.06 -8.16
N ILE A 173 27.51 0.93 -7.96
CA ILE A 173 27.59 -0.18 -8.91
C ILE A 173 26.84 0.28 -10.16
N GLU A 174 27.49 0.19 -11.31
CA GLU A 174 26.93 0.55 -12.63
C GLU A 174 26.01 -0.58 -13.10
N TYR A 175 24.73 -0.26 -13.32
CA TYR A 175 23.72 -1.21 -13.79
C TYR A 175 23.51 -1.00 -15.27
N ASN A 176 23.42 -2.11 -16.01
CA ASN A 176 23.21 -2.10 -17.44
C ASN A 176 21.89 -2.80 -17.82
N GLY A 177 20.83 -2.55 -17.04
CA GLY A 177 19.49 -3.01 -17.37
C GLY A 177 18.82 -2.09 -18.39
N ASP A 178 17.75 -2.59 -19.00
CA ASP A 178 16.93 -1.80 -19.93
C ASP A 178 16.09 -0.75 -19.21
N GLU A 179 15.73 0.32 -19.94
CA GLU A 179 14.74 1.29 -19.47
C GLU A 179 13.38 0.62 -19.25
N LEU A 180 12.70 0.98 -18.15
CA LEU A 180 11.38 0.46 -17.83
C LEU A 180 10.33 0.89 -18.87
N GLU A 181 9.63 -0.10 -19.40
CA GLU A 181 8.54 0.08 -20.36
C GLU A 181 7.30 0.66 -19.67
N GLU A 182 6.86 1.83 -20.12
CA GLU A 182 5.59 2.44 -19.69
C GLU A 182 4.42 1.69 -20.35
N LEU A 183 3.54 1.12 -19.52
CA LEU A 183 2.36 0.38 -19.97
C LEU A 183 1.16 1.28 -20.19
N SER A 184 0.95 2.23 -19.27
CA SER A 184 -0.19 3.14 -19.33
C SER A 184 0.01 4.36 -18.45
N ARG A 185 -0.77 5.41 -18.73
CA ARG A 185 -0.81 6.65 -17.97
C ARG A 185 -2.25 7.14 -17.87
N SER A 186 -2.71 7.45 -16.67
CA SER A 186 -4.08 7.90 -16.42
C SER A 186 -4.15 8.94 -15.30
N THR A 187 -5.14 9.81 -15.39
CA THR A 187 -5.45 10.79 -14.34
C THR A 187 -6.59 10.25 -13.48
N LEU A 188 -6.38 10.24 -12.18
CA LEU A 188 -7.40 9.91 -11.19
C LEU A 188 -7.95 11.20 -10.58
N GLU A 189 -9.24 11.44 -10.84
CA GLU A 189 -9.98 12.59 -10.32
C GLU A 189 -10.54 12.33 -8.92
N THR A 190 -10.92 13.40 -8.22
CA THR A 190 -11.56 13.31 -6.88
C THR A 190 -12.71 12.30 -6.86
N ASN A 191 -12.73 11.46 -5.81
CA ASN A 191 -13.60 10.30 -5.61
C ASN A 191 -13.34 9.07 -6.48
N GLY A 192 -12.55 9.18 -7.55
CA GLY A 192 -12.07 8.03 -8.31
C GLY A 192 -11.25 7.08 -7.46
N VAL A 193 -11.28 5.79 -7.80
CA VAL A 193 -10.48 4.74 -7.17
C VAL A 193 -9.73 3.97 -8.24
N CYS A 194 -8.42 3.79 -8.09
CA CYS A 194 -7.67 2.82 -8.87
C CYS A 194 -7.24 1.64 -7.99
N TYR A 195 -6.96 0.51 -8.65
CA TYR A 195 -6.46 -0.70 -8.04
C TYR A 195 -5.17 -1.14 -8.73
N ILE A 196 -4.21 -1.62 -7.93
CA ILE A 196 -2.99 -2.24 -8.42
C ILE A 196 -2.50 -3.32 -7.45
N ASN A 197 -1.78 -4.29 -7.99
CA ASN A 197 -0.96 -5.26 -7.27
C ASN A 197 0.25 -5.62 -8.16
N ASP A 198 1.20 -6.40 -7.63
CA ASP A 198 2.44 -6.72 -8.34
C ASP A 198 2.24 -7.52 -9.63
N THR A 199 1.13 -8.22 -9.79
CA THR A 199 0.80 -8.93 -11.05
C THR A 199 0.41 -7.96 -12.18
N LEU A 200 -0.02 -6.75 -11.85
CA LEU A 200 -0.41 -5.70 -12.80
C LEU A 200 0.75 -4.77 -13.18
N GLY A 201 1.90 -4.90 -12.51
CA GLY A 201 3.11 -4.14 -12.77
C GLY A 201 3.49 -3.18 -11.64
N LEU A 202 4.44 -2.30 -11.96
CA LEU A 202 4.93 -1.24 -11.08
C LEU A 202 4.15 0.05 -11.36
N HIS A 203 4.18 1.01 -10.45
CA HIS A 203 3.66 2.34 -10.78
C HIS A 203 4.43 3.50 -10.17
N ARG A 204 4.23 4.67 -10.77
CA ARG A 204 4.60 5.99 -10.25
C ARG A 204 3.33 6.83 -10.14
N VAL A 205 3.15 7.47 -8.99
CA VAL A 205 2.03 8.37 -8.72
C VAL A 205 2.57 9.77 -8.49
N GLU A 206 1.97 10.76 -9.15
CA GLU A 206 2.37 12.15 -9.00
C GLU A 206 1.19 13.11 -8.93
N ASN A 207 1.37 14.22 -8.23
CA ASN A 207 0.51 15.39 -8.32
C ASN A 207 1.02 16.27 -9.48
N PRO A 208 0.34 16.28 -10.64
CA PRO A 208 0.78 17.07 -11.79
C PRO A 208 0.53 18.57 -11.60
N SER A 209 -0.23 18.98 -10.58
CA SER A 209 -0.52 20.39 -10.35
C SER A 209 0.69 21.13 -9.79
N HIS A 210 0.90 22.35 -10.30
CA HIS A 210 1.89 23.30 -9.80
C HIS A 210 1.29 24.36 -8.86
N THR A 211 -0.01 24.30 -8.61
CA THR A 211 -0.76 25.30 -7.83
C THR A 211 -1.61 24.71 -6.72
N ASP A 212 -1.94 23.43 -6.81
CA ASP A 212 -2.90 22.76 -5.93
C ASP A 212 -2.31 21.51 -5.31
N VAL A 213 -2.59 21.32 -4.02
CA VAL A 213 -2.29 20.08 -3.30
C VAL A 213 -3.27 18.97 -3.66
N ALA A 214 -2.80 17.73 -3.60
CA ALA A 214 -3.61 16.53 -3.74
C ALA A 214 -3.60 15.68 -2.46
N VAL A 215 -4.70 14.96 -2.22
CA VAL A 215 -4.85 14.03 -1.10
C VAL A 215 -5.48 12.74 -1.60
N SER A 216 -4.87 11.61 -1.26
CA SER A 216 -5.37 10.27 -1.59
C SER A 216 -5.49 9.41 -0.32
N LEU A 217 -6.41 8.45 -0.36
CA LEU A 217 -6.62 7.42 0.66
C LEU A 217 -6.16 6.08 0.08
N HIS A 218 -5.23 5.43 0.75
CA HIS A 218 -4.64 4.16 0.34
C HIS A 218 -5.05 3.06 1.30
N LEU A 219 -5.49 1.93 0.76
CA LEU A 219 -5.67 0.69 1.50
C LEU A 219 -4.67 -0.35 0.95
N TYR A 220 -3.84 -0.89 1.84
CA TYR A 220 -2.94 -2.00 1.55
C TYR A 220 -3.38 -3.25 2.31
N CYS A 221 -3.54 -4.39 1.63
CA CYS A 221 -3.82 -5.67 2.27
C CYS A 221 -3.08 -6.83 1.56
N PRO A 222 -2.25 -7.62 2.27
CA PRO A 222 -1.81 -7.41 3.66
C PRO A 222 -1.04 -6.08 3.86
N PRO A 223 -0.83 -5.63 5.11
CA PRO A 223 0.06 -4.51 5.39
C PRO A 223 1.52 -4.92 5.20
N PHE A 224 2.36 -3.97 4.75
CA PHE A 224 3.81 -4.15 4.62
C PHE A 224 4.56 -2.93 5.14
N ASP A 225 5.83 -3.13 5.51
CA ASP A 225 6.76 -2.09 5.98
C ASP A 225 8.00 -1.93 5.09
N VAL A 226 8.12 -2.76 4.05
CA VAL A 226 9.18 -2.69 3.03
C VAL A 226 8.54 -2.87 1.65
N CYS A 227 8.91 -2.01 0.69
CA CYS A 227 8.65 -2.21 -0.74
C CYS A 227 9.93 -2.00 -1.53
N SER A 228 9.89 -2.18 -2.84
CA SER A 228 11.01 -1.87 -3.73
C SER A 228 10.69 -0.64 -4.56
N ILE A 229 11.70 0.21 -4.75
CA ILE A 229 11.70 1.24 -5.78
C ILE A 229 12.58 0.82 -6.95
N PHE A 230 12.27 1.37 -8.12
CA PHE A 230 12.96 1.07 -9.36
C PHE A 230 13.42 2.36 -10.03
N ASN A 231 14.66 2.37 -10.49
CA ASN A 231 15.14 3.41 -11.39
C ASN A 231 14.55 3.16 -12.78
N LYS A 232 14.01 4.23 -13.37
CA LYS A 232 13.39 4.17 -14.70
C LYS A 232 14.39 3.73 -15.78
N LYS A 233 15.62 4.24 -15.76
CA LYS A 233 16.57 4.13 -16.88
C LYS A 233 17.18 2.75 -17.05
N ASP A 234 17.42 2.07 -15.95
CA ASP A 234 18.20 0.83 -15.90
C ASP A 234 17.47 -0.30 -15.15
N GLY A 235 16.23 -0.04 -14.70
CA GLY A 235 15.42 -0.98 -13.94
C GLY A 235 15.94 -1.28 -12.54
N LYS A 236 17.02 -0.61 -12.07
CA LYS A 236 17.68 -0.93 -10.80
C LYS A 236 16.69 -0.93 -9.65
N ARG A 237 16.55 -2.09 -9.02
CA ARG A 237 15.75 -2.29 -7.81
C ARG A 237 16.50 -1.75 -6.58
N THR A 238 15.78 -1.21 -5.62
CA THR A 238 16.29 -0.86 -4.28
C THR A 238 15.18 -1.10 -3.28
N LYS A 239 15.44 -1.88 -2.24
CA LYS A 239 14.47 -2.13 -1.16
C LYS A 239 14.39 -0.92 -0.25
N CYS A 240 13.18 -0.54 0.14
CA CYS A 240 12.94 0.65 0.93
C CYS A 240 12.01 0.39 2.08
N LYS A 241 12.41 0.83 3.29
CA LYS A 241 11.51 0.85 4.43
C LYS A 241 10.48 1.95 4.23
N VAL A 242 9.21 1.64 4.39
CA VAL A 242 8.13 2.64 4.39
C VAL A 242 7.87 3.11 5.81
N THR A 243 7.81 4.42 5.99
CA THR A 243 7.59 5.05 7.30
C THR A 243 6.32 5.89 7.30
N PHE A 244 5.70 5.99 8.47
CA PHE A 244 4.57 6.89 8.68
C PHE A 244 5.05 8.25 9.15
N TRP A 245 4.58 9.29 8.49
CA TRP A 245 4.78 10.67 8.91
C TRP A 245 3.95 11.04 10.14
N SER A 246 2.74 10.51 10.22
CA SER A 246 1.87 10.62 11.38
C SER A 246 1.03 9.36 11.53
N LYS A 247 0.54 9.10 12.74
CA LYS A 247 -0.39 8.01 13.04
C LYS A 247 -1.58 8.56 13.79
N PHE A 248 -2.78 8.16 13.37
CA PHE A 248 -4.04 8.52 14.01
C PHE A 248 -4.23 10.03 14.21
N GLY A 249 -3.69 10.82 13.25
CA GLY A 249 -3.77 12.28 13.25
C GLY A 249 -2.72 13.00 14.11
N LYS A 250 -1.80 12.25 14.74
CA LYS A 250 -0.72 12.78 15.58
C LYS A 250 0.64 12.45 14.96
N ARG A 251 1.53 13.44 14.94
CA ARG A 251 2.93 13.24 14.56
C ARG A 251 3.69 12.77 15.79
N GLU A 252 4.34 11.61 15.71
CA GLU A 252 5.24 11.16 16.76
C GLU A 252 6.50 12.05 16.72
N PRO A 253 7.05 12.50 17.86
CA PRO A 253 8.33 13.19 17.87
C PRO A 253 9.38 12.30 17.22
N THR A 254 10.12 12.84 16.25
CA THR A 254 11.35 12.20 15.79
C THR A 254 12.30 12.17 16.97
N ASN A 255 12.53 10.99 17.55
CA ASN A 255 13.65 10.80 18.46
C ASN A 255 14.92 11.09 17.64
N LEU A 256 15.49 12.28 17.85
CA LEU A 256 16.84 12.61 17.43
C LEU A 256 17.76 11.77 18.31
N ASN A 257 18.13 10.58 17.82
CA ASN A 257 19.29 9.85 18.31
C ASN A 257 20.46 10.14 17.37
#